data_AF-A0A2V6TWB4-F1
#
_entry.id   AF-A0A2V6TWB4-F1
#
_cell.length_a   1.000
_cell.length_b   1.000
_cell.length_c   1.000
_cell.angle_alpha   90.00
_cell.angle_beta   90.00
_cell.angle_gamma   90.00
#
_symmetry.space_group_name_H-M   'P 1'
#
loop_
_entity.id
_entity.type
_entity.pdbx_description
1 polymer ?
#
loop_
_entity_poly.entity_id
_entity_poly.type
_entity_poly.pdbx_seq_one_letter_code
_entity_poly.pdbx_strand_id
1 'polypeptide(L)' 'MATTAMPLRTDFPLTTDPFKYRLMELVGVYGDALRERCNELFGDGILSAIDCVVKLEKKGERGVLTIDAKFLHYKEY' A
#
# COMPACT_ATOMS: atom_id res chain seq x y z
N MET A 1 -20.72 -6.68 5.87
CA MET A 1 -20.99 -5.28 6.26
C MET A 1 -19.71 -4.49 6.03
N ALA A 2 -19.73 -3.54 5.10
CA ALA A 2 -18.55 -2.75 4.75
C ALA A 2 -18.35 -1.64 5.78
N THR A 3 -17.22 -1.63 6.48
CA THR A 3 -16.82 -0.53 7.35
C THR A 3 -16.36 0.63 6.49
N THR A 4 -17.27 1.55 6.21
CA THR A 4 -16.96 2.87 5.64
C THR A 4 -16.29 3.72 6.72
N ALA A 5 -14.97 3.58 6.88
CA ALA A 5 -14.17 4.48 7.71
C ALA A 5 -13.56 5.57 6.81
N MET A 6 -13.94 6.82 7.05
CA MET A 6 -13.38 8.02 6.43
C MET A 6 -11.88 8.15 6.79
N PRO A 7 -11.00 8.62 5.89
CA PRO A 7 -9.58 8.72 6.19
C PRO A 7 -9.34 9.80 7.24
N LEU A 8 -9.12 9.39 8.50
CA LEU A 8 -8.61 10.26 9.55
C LEU A 8 -7.11 10.43 9.33
N ARG A 9 -6.67 11.69 9.27
CA ARG A 9 -5.26 12.07 9.34
C ARG A 9 -4.80 11.90 10.79
N THR A 10 -4.65 10.66 11.25
CA THR A 10 -4.21 10.39 12.62
C THR A 10 -2.72 10.65 12.75
N ASP A 11 -2.39 11.60 13.64
CA ASP A 11 -1.10 11.74 14.30
C ASP A 11 -0.55 10.36 14.69
N PHE A 12 0.71 10.10 14.36
CA PHE A 12 1.42 8.91 14.84
C PHE A 12 1.31 8.86 16.37
N PRO A 13 0.94 7.70 16.91
CA PRO A 13 1.99 6.81 17.36
C PRO A 13 1.95 5.48 16.62
N LEU A 14 3.12 5.06 16.14
CA LEU A 14 3.40 3.67 15.85
C LEU A 14 3.07 2.85 17.10
N THR A 15 2.43 1.70 16.89
CA THR A 15 2.14 0.62 17.86
C THR A 15 0.80 0.71 18.61
N THR A 16 -0.17 -0.10 18.15
CA THR A 16 -1.14 -0.78 19.02
C THR A 16 -1.88 -1.90 18.29
N ASP A 17 -2.14 -1.77 16.98
CA ASP A 17 -2.79 -2.83 16.21
C ASP A 17 -1.79 -3.80 15.53
N PRO A 18 -1.81 -5.11 15.88
CA PRO A 18 -0.87 -6.08 15.31
C PRO A 18 -1.00 -6.25 13.80
N PHE A 19 -2.20 -6.08 13.22
CA PHE A 19 -2.42 -6.23 11.78
C PHE A 19 -1.74 -5.10 11.00
N LYS A 20 -1.92 -3.84 11.41
CA LYS A 20 -1.23 -2.67 10.82
C LYS A 20 0.29 -2.80 10.94
N TYR A 21 0.79 -3.28 12.09
CA TYR A 21 2.23 -3.50 12.27
C TYR A 21 2.79 -4.50 11.25
N ARG A 22 2.08 -5.61 10.99
CA ARG A 22 2.51 -6.60 9.98
C ARG A 22 2.51 -6.04 8.55
N LEU A 23 1.58 -5.15 8.21
CA LEU A 23 1.61 -4.48 6.91
C LEU A 23 2.81 -3.54 6.79
N MET A 24 3.17 -2.82 7.85
CA MET A 24 4.37 -1.97 7.87
C MET A 24 5.66 -2.80 7.78
N GLU A 25 5.71 -3.96 8.44
CA GLU A 25 6.83 -4.89 8.34
C GLU A 25 6.99 -5.43 6.91
N LEU A 26 5.89 -5.77 6.23
CA LEU A 26 5.93 -6.15 4.81
C LEU A 26 6.51 -5.04 3.92
N VAL A 27 6.13 -3.78 4.16
CA VAL A 27 6.73 -2.64 3.44
C VAL A 27 8.22 -2.51 3.76
N GLY A 28 8.63 -2.68 5.02
CA GLY A 28 10.04 -2.64 5.41
C GLY A 28 10.88 -3.78 4.81
N VAL A 29 10.30 -4.96 4.60
CA VAL A 29 11.01 -6.14 4.05
C VAL A 29 11.03 -6.14 2.51
N TYR A 30 9.92 -5.78 1.86
CA TYR A 30 9.75 -5.89 0.41
C TYR A 30 9.76 -4.56 -0.33
N GLY A 31 9.73 -3.42 0.37
CA GLY A 31 9.58 -2.10 -0.22
C GLY A 31 10.62 -1.78 -1.30
N ASP A 32 11.90 -2.07 -1.02
CA ASP A 32 12.98 -1.81 -1.98
C ASP A 32 12.86 -2.68 -3.24
N ALA A 33 12.60 -3.98 -3.08
CA ALA A 33 12.41 -4.89 -4.21
C ALA A 33 11.18 -4.52 -5.05
N LEU A 34 10.08 -4.08 -4.40
CA LEU A 34 8.89 -3.61 -5.09
C LEU A 34 9.15 -2.28 -5.82
N ARG A 35 9.93 -1.36 -5.23
CA ARG A 35 10.33 -0.10 -5.87
C ARG A 35 11.16 -0.36 -7.12
N GLU A 36 12.17 -1.23 -7.03
CA GLU A 36 12.99 -1.62 -8.18
C GLU A 36 12.14 -2.23 -9.29
N ARG A 37 11.27 -3.19 -8.95
CA ARG A 37 10.38 -3.81 -9.92
C ARG A 37 9.39 -2.81 -10.54
N CYS A 38 8.90 -1.85 -9.76
CA CYS A 38 8.05 -0.78 -10.25
C CYS A 38 8.79 0.08 -11.28
N ASN A 39 10.04 0.46 -10.99
CA ASN A 39 10.88 1.24 -11.89
C ASN A 39 11.19 0.50 -13.19
N GLU A 40 11.42 -0.82 -13.13
CA GLU A 40 11.62 -1.65 -14.34
C GLU A 40 10.37 -1.69 -15.25
N LEU A 41 9.18 -1.63 -14.65
CA LEU A 41 7.92 -1.76 -15.38
C LEU A 41 7.36 -0.43 -15.88
N PHE A 42 7.51 0.65 -15.10
CA PHE A 42 6.85 1.93 -15.33
C PHE A 42 7.81 3.12 -15.44
N GLY A 43 9.10 2.95 -15.15
CA GLY A 43 10.07 4.05 -15.11
C GLY A 43 10.06 4.80 -13.78
N ASP A 44 10.57 6.03 -13.78
CA ASP A 44 10.75 6.81 -12.56
C ASP A 44 9.46 7.48 -12.09
N GLY A 45 9.00 7.12 -10.89
CA GLY A 45 7.72 7.58 -10.35
C GLY A 45 7.27 6.80 -9.11
N ILE A 46 5.98 6.95 -8.77
CA ILE A 46 5.36 6.30 -7.61
C ILE A 46 3.98 5.75 -7.92
N LEU A 47 3.58 4.74 -7.15
CA LEU A 47 2.19 4.30 -7.08
C LEU A 47 1.41 5.22 -6.12
N SER A 48 0.31 5.81 -6.60
CA SER A 48 -0.51 6.74 -5.81
C SER A 48 -1.21 6.00 -4.66
N ALA A 49 -1.13 6.56 -3.45
CA ALA A 49 -1.95 6.14 -2.31
C ALA A 49 -3.29 6.91 -2.23
N ILE A 50 -3.53 7.86 -3.16
CA ILE A 50 -4.75 8.67 -3.22
C ILE A 50 -5.68 8.14 -4.33
N ASP A 51 -5.11 7.91 -5.51
CA ASP A 51 -5.81 7.35 -6.67
C ASP A 51 -5.51 5.84 -6.73
N CYS A 52 -6.10 5.11 -5.76
CA CYS A 52 -5.97 3.66 -5.66
C CYS A 52 -7.23 3.00 -5.13
N VAL A 53 -7.34 1.70 -5.40
CA VAL A 53 -8.38 0.80 -4.89
C VAL A 53 -7.71 -0.31 -4.10
N VAL A 54 -8.10 -0.46 -2.84
CA VAL A 54 -7.61 -1.53 -1.96
C VAL A 54 -8.71 -2.56 -1.76
N LYS A 55 -8.39 -3.83 -2.02
CA LYS A 55 -9.30 -4.97 -1.84
C LYS A 55 -8.68 -6.00 -0.92
N LEU A 56 -9.48 -6.54 -0.01
CA LEU A 56 -9.11 -7.64 0.88
C LEU A 56 -10.09 -8.79 0.70
N GLU A 57 -9.59 -9.94 0.28
CA GLU A 57 -10.39 -11.14 0.00
C GLU A 57 -9.90 -12.33 0.80
N LYS A 58 -10.80 -13.22 1.22
CA LYS A 58 -10.46 -14.46 1.93
C LYS A 58 -10.32 -15.61 0.93
N LYS A 59 -9.17 -16.27 0.92
CA LYS A 59 -8.89 -17.48 0.13
C LYS A 59 -8.48 -18.62 1.06
N GLY A 60 -9.47 -19.39 1.53
CA GLY A 60 -9.26 -20.43 2.55
C GLY A 60 -8.88 -19.79 3.89
N GLU A 61 -7.74 -20.17 4.46
CA GLU A 61 -7.18 -19.53 5.68
C GLU A 61 -6.36 -18.27 5.38
N ARG A 62 -6.12 -17.95 4.11
CA ARG A 62 -5.29 -16.80 3.71
C ARG A 62 -6.13 -15.57 3.41
N GLY A 63 -5.62 -14.39 3.77
CA GLY A 63 -6.08 -13.12 3.23
C GLY A 63 -5.26 -12.74 2.00
N VAL A 64 -5.93 -12.22 0.97
CA VAL A 64 -5.30 -11.64 -0.23
C VAL A 64 -5.57 -10.15 -0.21
N LEU A 65 -4.51 -9.36 -0.05
CA LEU A 65 -4.55 -7.91 -0.15
C LEU A 65 -4.09 -7.51 -1.56
N THR A 66 -4.95 -6.80 -2.28
CA THR A 66 -4.63 -6.23 -3.60
C THR A 66 -4.72 -4.73 -3.52
N ILE A 67 -3.65 -4.06 -3.96
CA ILE A 67 -3.58 -2.60 -4.08
C ILE A 67 -3.44 -2.30 -5.57
N ASP A 68 -4.50 -1.77 -6.15
CA ASP A 68 -4.53 -1.29 -7.54
C ASP A 68 -4.37 0.22 -7.52
N ALA A 69 -3.19 0.71 -7.89
CA ALA A 69 -2.80 2.10 -7.73
C ALA A 69 -2.35 2.70 -9.05
N LYS A 70 -2.79 3.93 -9.33
CA LYS A 70 -2.34 4.68 -10.50
C LYS A 70 -0.87 5.04 -10.36
N PHE A 71 -0.10 4.76 -11.40
CA PHE A 71 1.29 5.18 -11.50
C PHE A 71 1.41 6.68 -11.86
N LEU A 72 2.25 7.39 -11.14
CA LEU A 72 2.53 8.81 -11.29
C LEU A 72 4.02 9.01 -11.59
N HIS A 73 4.32 9.43 -12.81
CA HIS A 73 5.68 9.78 -13.22
C HIS A 73 6.13 11.04 -12.49
N TYR A 74 7.40 11.10 -12.10
CA TYR A 74 7.98 12.37 -11.66
C TYR A 74 8.08 13.33 -12.84
N LYS A 75 7.85 14.61 -12.56
CA LYS A 75 8.04 15.68 -13.53
C LYS A 75 9.40 16.32 -13.27
N GLU A 76 10.22 16.37 -14.31
CA GLU A 76 11.39 17.23 -14.34
C GLU A 76 10.89 18.67 -14.55
N TYR A 77 11.22 19.56 -13.62
CA TYR A 77 10.91 21.00 -13.69
C TYR A 77 12.20 21.80 -13.81
#